data_AF-A0A0F8ZVV4-F1
#
_entry.id   AF-A0A0F8ZVV4-F1
#
_cell.length_a   1.000
_cell.length_b   1.000
_cell.length_c   1.000
_cell.angle_alpha   90.00
_cell.angle_beta   90.00
_cell.angle_gamma   90.00
#
_symmetry.space_group_name_H-M   'P 1'
#
loop_
_entity.id
_entity.type
_entity.pdbx_description
1 polymer ?
#
loop_
_entity_poly.entity_id
_entity_poly.type
_entity_poly.pdbx_seq_one_letter_code
_entity_poly.pdbx_strand_id
1 'polypeptide(L)'
;MLLRMVVLICSLGFAVPSACFAEPQATVVCPPEASVQETLAAKEIRRYVYLRTGKLLPIVETSAGDAIVVARKNRQIVGRLDDAQLKATIDALQPQQYVLKTITDGNSRIVLLIDGGDIGTLYGAYRFIEHLGVRFFMHGDAIPDKQITLKLPELDETGKPLFALRGVNPWGSHPFGFDAWNADQYKAHFAQLAKMRMNFLGIHCYHEPKAEPTVWMGLDGDFDEKGRVKSSYPSRYYNTALRGPWGPMLPNKTGGYLHGGSLLFESDDWGPDVMGDYLPTPTTPEACNDVFNRTGEQFREAFSFARLVGVKTCIGTEAPITMPKALKDRLKAQGKDPTDPAVVQEVYEAMFRRIAKTHPLDYYWLWTDEGWTWKDNTDGQLKAVMD
;
A
#
# COMPACT_ATOMS: atom_id res chain seq x y z
N MET A 1 41.74 10.37 -70.24
CA MET A 1 41.28 9.20 -69.46
C MET A 1 40.79 9.71 -68.12
N LEU A 2 39.51 10.06 -68.01
CA LEU A 2 38.83 10.25 -66.73
C LEU A 2 37.31 10.16 -66.95
N LEU A 3 36.75 9.25 -66.17
CA LEU A 3 35.41 8.68 -66.17
C LEU A 3 34.35 9.76 -65.86
N ARG A 4 33.32 9.91 -66.70
CA ARG A 4 32.05 10.56 -66.30
C ARG A 4 31.01 9.47 -66.10
N MET A 5 30.83 9.08 -64.86
CA MET A 5 29.85 8.11 -64.41
C MET A 5 28.49 8.81 -64.29
N VAL A 6 27.56 8.45 -65.16
CA VAL A 6 26.15 8.84 -65.09
C VAL A 6 25.48 7.91 -64.08
N VAL A 7 25.02 8.45 -62.95
CA VAL A 7 24.23 7.71 -61.97
C VAL A 7 22.78 7.66 -62.46
N LEU A 8 22.34 6.46 -62.83
CA LEU A 8 20.94 6.15 -63.12
C LEU A 8 20.19 6.07 -61.78
N ILE A 9 19.27 7.00 -61.52
CA ILE A 9 18.38 6.93 -60.36
C ILE A 9 17.26 5.94 -60.72
N CYS A 10 17.38 4.69 -60.27
CA CYS A 10 16.28 3.75 -60.27
C CYS A 10 15.30 4.11 -59.14
N SER A 11 14.13 4.61 -59.53
CA SER A 11 12.96 4.74 -58.66
C SER A 11 12.40 3.36 -58.31
N LEU A 12 12.91 2.74 -57.25
CA LEU A 12 12.21 1.66 -56.56
C LEU A 12 11.09 2.25 -55.73
N GLY A 13 9.86 2.19 -56.26
CA GLY A 13 8.65 2.42 -55.49
C GLY A 13 8.57 1.38 -54.37
N PHE A 14 8.92 1.77 -53.15
CA PHE A 14 8.56 1.00 -51.96
C PHE A 14 7.07 1.17 -51.75
N ALA A 15 6.30 0.18 -52.20
CA ALA A 15 4.96 -0.04 -51.68
C ALA A 15 5.12 -0.29 -50.16
N VAL A 16 4.75 0.70 -49.36
CA VAL A 16 4.56 0.50 -47.92
C VAL A 16 3.48 -0.56 -47.79
N PRO A 17 3.76 -1.74 -47.22
CA PRO A 17 2.70 -2.68 -46.95
C PRO A 17 1.78 -1.98 -45.96
N SER A 18 0.56 -1.68 -46.43
CA SER A 18 -0.51 -1.24 -45.56
C SER A 18 -0.60 -2.28 -44.46
N ALA A 19 -0.17 -1.92 -43.26
CA ALA A 19 -0.31 -2.77 -42.10
C ALA A 19 -1.81 -3.06 -42.00
N CYS A 20 -2.19 -4.29 -42.29
CA CYS A 20 -3.50 -4.80 -41.99
C CYS A 20 -3.60 -4.75 -40.47
N PHE A 21 -4.08 -3.63 -39.93
CA PHE A 21 -4.54 -3.56 -38.55
C PHE A 21 -5.70 -4.55 -38.52
N ALA A 22 -5.42 -5.77 -38.06
CA ALA A 22 -6.46 -6.68 -37.65
C ALA A 22 -7.38 -5.90 -36.69
N GLU A 23 -8.69 -5.94 -36.95
CA GLU A 23 -9.66 -5.29 -36.08
C GLU A 23 -9.38 -5.63 -34.60
N PRO A 24 -9.48 -4.66 -33.68
CA PRO A 24 -9.27 -4.94 -32.26
C PRO A 24 -10.24 -6.04 -31.84
N GLN A 25 -9.69 -7.20 -31.48
CA GLN A 25 -10.48 -8.35 -31.05
C GLN A 25 -11.30 -8.05 -29.79
N ALA A 26 -10.83 -7.11 -28.95
CA ALA A 26 -11.57 -6.45 -27.87
C ALA A 26 -10.83 -5.17 -27.43
N THR A 27 -11.50 -4.29 -26.67
CA THR A 27 -10.89 -3.09 -26.06
C THR A 27 -11.19 -2.99 -24.56
N VAL A 28 -10.45 -2.16 -23.83
CA VAL A 28 -10.80 -1.76 -22.45
C VAL A 28 -11.33 -0.34 -22.50
N VAL A 29 -12.59 -0.14 -22.12
CA VAL A 29 -13.23 1.17 -22.11
C VAL A 29 -13.06 1.81 -20.74
N CYS A 30 -12.41 2.98 -20.71
CA CYS A 30 -12.24 3.80 -19.51
C CYS A 30 -12.66 5.24 -19.86
N PRO A 31 -13.67 5.82 -19.18
CA PRO A 31 -14.22 7.12 -19.54
C PRO A 31 -13.21 8.26 -19.30
N PRO A 32 -13.29 9.37 -20.05
CA PRO A 32 -12.33 10.49 -19.90
C PRO A 32 -12.37 11.14 -18.52
N GLU A 33 -13.53 11.11 -17.86
CA GLU A 33 -13.72 11.59 -16.49
C GLU A 33 -13.35 10.56 -15.39
N ALA A 34 -12.68 9.45 -15.75
CA ALA A 34 -12.32 8.37 -14.85
C ALA A 34 -11.53 8.84 -13.62
N SER A 35 -11.83 8.24 -12.46
CA SER A 35 -11.04 8.38 -11.25
C SER A 35 -9.67 7.70 -11.43
N VAL A 36 -8.76 7.97 -10.50
CA VAL A 36 -7.45 7.31 -10.49
C VAL A 36 -7.62 5.79 -10.34
N GLN A 37 -8.62 5.36 -9.58
CA GLN A 37 -8.95 3.94 -9.36
C GLN A 37 -9.57 3.29 -10.61
N GLU A 38 -10.45 3.97 -11.34
CA GLU A 38 -10.96 3.49 -12.64
C GLU A 38 -9.82 3.33 -13.65
N THR A 39 -8.91 4.30 -13.69
CA THR A 39 -7.72 4.26 -14.55
C THR A 39 -6.79 3.11 -14.17
N LEU A 40 -6.56 2.89 -12.87
CA LEU A 40 -5.74 1.80 -12.36
C LEU A 40 -6.39 0.44 -12.67
N ALA A 41 -7.69 0.28 -12.45
CA ALA A 41 -8.46 -0.91 -12.79
C ALA A 41 -8.34 -1.26 -14.28
N ALA A 42 -8.52 -0.29 -15.18
CA ALA A 42 -8.37 -0.48 -16.61
C ALA A 42 -6.94 -0.93 -16.99
N LYS A 43 -5.92 -0.34 -16.36
CA LYS A 43 -4.50 -0.71 -16.58
C LYS A 43 -4.19 -2.12 -16.06
N GLU A 44 -4.69 -2.49 -14.88
CA GLU A 44 -4.53 -3.84 -14.32
C GLU A 44 -5.23 -4.88 -15.22
N ILE A 45 -6.48 -4.63 -15.64
CA ILE A 45 -7.18 -5.50 -16.59
C ILE A 45 -6.37 -5.70 -17.85
N ARG A 46 -5.90 -4.62 -18.49
CA ARG A 46 -5.05 -4.71 -19.68
C ARG A 46 -3.79 -5.54 -19.43
N ARG A 47 -3.11 -5.31 -18.30
CA ARG A 47 -1.91 -6.04 -17.90
C ARG A 47 -2.18 -7.55 -17.79
N TYR A 48 -3.20 -7.97 -17.04
CA TYR A 48 -3.45 -9.40 -16.87
C TYR A 48 -4.05 -10.06 -18.10
N VAL A 49 -4.84 -9.35 -18.91
CA VAL A 49 -5.25 -9.85 -20.22
C VAL A 49 -4.02 -10.11 -21.08
N TYR A 50 -3.05 -9.19 -21.12
CA TYR A 50 -1.79 -9.41 -21.84
C TYR A 50 -1.02 -10.61 -21.30
N LEU A 51 -0.83 -10.71 -19.98
CA LEU A 51 -0.12 -11.84 -19.36
C LEU A 51 -0.79 -13.18 -19.66
N ARG A 52 -2.12 -13.20 -19.75
CA ARG A 52 -2.91 -14.41 -19.97
C ARG A 52 -3.12 -14.80 -21.43
N THR A 53 -3.03 -13.86 -22.37
CA THR A 53 -3.44 -14.06 -23.77
C THR A 53 -2.39 -13.63 -24.79
N GLY A 54 -1.35 -12.92 -24.36
CA GLY A 54 -0.39 -12.24 -25.24
C GLY A 54 -0.96 -11.03 -25.98
N LYS A 55 -2.23 -10.67 -25.77
CA LYS A 55 -2.90 -9.55 -26.45
C LYS A 55 -2.92 -8.31 -25.57
N LEU A 56 -2.28 -7.24 -26.04
CA LEU A 56 -2.31 -5.94 -25.38
C LEU A 56 -3.52 -5.15 -25.87
N LEU A 57 -4.60 -5.12 -25.09
CA LEU A 57 -5.81 -4.40 -25.46
C LEU A 57 -5.59 -2.88 -25.37
N PRO A 58 -6.06 -2.08 -26.35
CA PRO A 58 -6.05 -0.64 -26.22
C PRO A 58 -7.02 -0.20 -25.10
N ILE A 59 -6.64 0.86 -24.37
CA ILE A 59 -7.55 1.56 -23.45
C ILE A 59 -8.11 2.75 -24.23
N VAL A 60 -9.43 2.81 -24.36
CA VAL A 60 -10.15 3.78 -25.20
C VAL A 60 -11.32 4.38 -24.45
N GLU A 61 -11.81 5.52 -24.89
CA GLU A 61 -13.00 6.17 -24.30
C GLU A 61 -14.31 5.53 -24.77
N THR A 62 -14.32 5.00 -26.00
CA THR A 62 -15.46 4.34 -26.62
C THR A 62 -14.99 3.15 -27.46
N SER A 63 -15.85 2.14 -27.60
CA SER A 63 -15.61 0.96 -28.42
C SER A 63 -16.76 0.76 -29.39
N ALA A 64 -16.45 0.33 -30.61
CA ALA A 64 -17.44 -0.14 -31.59
C ALA A 64 -17.52 -1.68 -31.68
N GLY A 65 -16.63 -2.39 -30.99
CA GLY A 65 -16.55 -3.85 -30.93
C GLY A 65 -16.59 -4.38 -29.50
N ASP A 66 -16.19 -5.64 -29.32
CA ASP A 66 -16.05 -6.29 -28.02
C ASP A 66 -15.29 -5.40 -27.02
N ALA A 67 -15.81 -5.30 -25.80
CA ALA A 67 -15.27 -4.36 -24.82
C ALA A 67 -15.36 -4.86 -23.38
N ILE A 68 -14.40 -4.44 -22.57
CA ILE A 68 -14.44 -4.50 -21.11
C ILE A 68 -14.64 -3.07 -20.62
N VAL A 69 -15.85 -2.74 -20.16
CA VAL A 69 -16.20 -1.40 -19.68
C VAL A 69 -15.93 -1.32 -18.18
N VAL A 70 -15.07 -0.38 -17.78
CA VAL A 70 -14.76 -0.07 -16.38
C VAL A 70 -15.37 1.29 -16.05
N ALA A 71 -16.37 1.32 -15.17
CA ALA A 71 -17.04 2.58 -14.84
C ALA A 71 -17.72 2.55 -13.46
N ARG A 72 -17.70 3.68 -12.75
CA ARG A 72 -18.56 3.89 -11.58
C ARG A 72 -20.04 3.95 -11.99
N LYS A 73 -20.93 3.57 -11.08
CA LYS A 73 -22.38 3.58 -11.31
C LYS A 73 -22.97 4.92 -11.77
N ASN A 74 -22.32 6.04 -11.45
CA ASN A 74 -22.78 7.38 -11.81
C ASN A 74 -22.20 7.92 -13.13
N ARG A 75 -21.46 7.11 -13.90
CA ARG A 75 -20.91 7.52 -15.20
C ARG A 75 -21.97 7.52 -16.28
N GLN A 76 -21.83 8.41 -17.26
CA GLN A 76 -22.80 8.56 -18.36
C GLN A 76 -22.98 7.25 -19.16
N ILE A 77 -21.91 6.46 -19.30
CA ILE A 77 -21.95 5.16 -19.99
C ILE A 77 -22.93 4.16 -19.36
N VAL A 78 -23.12 4.24 -18.03
CA VAL A 78 -24.06 3.39 -17.29
C VAL A 78 -25.51 3.81 -17.54
N GLY A 79 -25.78 5.12 -17.67
CA GLY A 79 -27.11 5.64 -17.96
C GLY A 79 -27.69 5.17 -19.29
N ARG A 80 -26.82 4.80 -20.25
CA ARG A 80 -27.17 4.33 -21.61
C ARG A 80 -27.57 2.85 -21.66
N LEU A 81 -27.45 2.09 -20.57
CA LEU A 81 -27.83 0.68 -20.54
C LEU A 81 -29.35 0.51 -20.71
N ASP A 82 -29.81 -0.36 -21.61
CA ASP A 82 -31.23 -0.63 -21.82
C ASP A 82 -31.70 -1.90 -21.09
N ASP A 83 -31.42 -1.97 -19.79
CA ASP A 83 -31.85 -3.06 -18.91
C ASP A 83 -32.26 -2.47 -17.55
N ALA A 84 -33.57 -2.44 -17.28
CA ALA A 84 -34.13 -1.86 -16.06
C ALA A 84 -33.74 -2.64 -14.79
N GLN A 85 -33.61 -3.96 -14.86
CA GLN A 85 -33.26 -4.80 -13.72
C GLN A 85 -31.78 -4.64 -13.36
N LEU A 86 -30.92 -4.59 -14.39
CA LEU A 86 -29.50 -4.31 -14.21
C LEU A 86 -29.28 -2.90 -13.64
N LYS A 87 -29.99 -1.90 -14.17
CA LYS A 87 -29.96 -0.52 -13.64
C LYS A 87 -30.35 -0.47 -12.15
N ALA A 88 -31.45 -1.11 -11.77
CA ALA A 88 -31.86 -1.17 -10.37
C ALA A 88 -30.80 -1.82 -9.47
N THR A 89 -30.11 -2.86 -9.97
CA THR A 89 -29.01 -3.53 -9.26
C THR A 89 -27.81 -2.60 -9.10
N ILE A 90 -27.42 -1.91 -10.17
CA ILE A 90 -26.30 -0.96 -10.19
C ILE A 90 -26.57 0.23 -9.26
N ASP A 91 -27.79 0.78 -9.27
CA ASP A 91 -28.17 1.91 -8.43
C ASP A 91 -28.07 1.57 -6.94
N ALA A 92 -28.42 0.33 -6.57
CA ALA A 92 -28.36 -0.19 -5.21
C ALA A 92 -26.94 -0.45 -4.68
N LEU A 93 -25.91 -0.49 -5.54
CA LEU A 93 -24.54 -0.78 -5.13
C LEU A 93 -24.03 0.21 -4.08
N GLN A 94 -23.45 -0.34 -3.02
CA GLN A 94 -22.78 0.43 -1.96
C GLN A 94 -21.26 0.49 -2.18
N PRO A 95 -20.52 1.33 -1.44
CA PRO A 95 -19.06 1.31 -1.50
C PRO A 95 -18.50 -0.11 -1.30
N GLN A 96 -17.41 -0.44 -2.01
CA GLN A 96 -16.79 -1.77 -2.05
C GLN A 96 -17.59 -2.87 -2.76
N GLN A 97 -18.77 -2.57 -3.31
CA GLN A 97 -19.57 -3.52 -4.10
C GLN A 97 -19.37 -3.28 -5.59
N TYR A 98 -19.58 -4.33 -6.38
CA TYR A 98 -19.47 -4.29 -7.83
C TYR A 98 -20.41 -5.28 -8.50
N VAL A 99 -20.71 -5.04 -9.78
CA VAL A 99 -21.37 -5.94 -10.71
C VAL A 99 -20.39 -6.29 -11.82
N LEU A 100 -20.31 -7.58 -12.15
CA LEU A 100 -19.72 -8.09 -13.37
C LEU A 100 -20.83 -8.69 -14.22
N LYS A 101 -21.15 -8.07 -15.35
CA LYS A 101 -22.24 -8.50 -16.22
C LYS A 101 -21.78 -8.55 -17.67
N THR A 102 -22.09 -9.63 -18.36
CA THR A 102 -21.94 -9.68 -19.81
C THR A 102 -23.27 -9.30 -20.46
N ILE A 103 -23.22 -8.40 -21.42
CA ILE A 103 -24.34 -8.03 -22.29
C ILE A 103 -23.92 -8.14 -23.75
N THR A 104 -24.91 -8.14 -24.64
CA THR A 104 -24.69 -8.08 -26.09
C THR A 104 -25.22 -6.75 -26.60
N ASP A 105 -24.42 -6.05 -27.39
CA ASP A 105 -24.81 -4.84 -28.11
C ASP A 105 -24.58 -5.06 -29.62
N GLY A 106 -25.66 -5.32 -30.36
CA GLY A 106 -25.58 -5.80 -31.74
C GLY A 106 -24.85 -7.14 -31.84
N ASN A 107 -23.69 -7.15 -32.51
CA ASN A 107 -22.81 -8.32 -32.62
C ASN A 107 -21.65 -8.30 -31.62
N SER A 108 -21.54 -7.24 -30.81
CA SER A 108 -20.43 -7.02 -29.89
C SER A 108 -20.76 -7.55 -28.50
N ARG A 109 -19.77 -8.19 -27.89
CA ARG A 109 -19.84 -8.69 -26.52
C ARG A 109 -19.23 -7.69 -25.55
N ILE A 110 -20.01 -7.25 -24.57
CA ILE A 110 -19.58 -6.22 -23.62
C ILE A 110 -19.57 -6.81 -22.21
N VAL A 111 -18.40 -6.79 -21.56
CA VAL A 111 -18.27 -7.10 -20.14
C VAL A 111 -18.29 -5.79 -19.36
N LEU A 112 -19.36 -5.59 -18.60
CA LEU A 112 -19.54 -4.48 -17.70
C LEU A 112 -18.91 -4.80 -16.35
N LEU A 113 -18.01 -3.93 -15.90
CA LEU A 113 -17.51 -3.85 -14.54
C LEU A 113 -17.99 -2.52 -13.97
N ILE A 114 -19.09 -2.58 -13.24
CA ILE A 114 -19.73 -1.40 -12.65
C ILE A 114 -19.67 -1.48 -11.14
N ASP A 115 -19.20 -0.42 -10.50
CA ASP A 115 -19.02 -0.38 -9.05
C ASP A 115 -19.91 0.65 -8.33
N GLY A 116 -20.05 0.46 -7.01
CA GLY A 116 -20.75 1.39 -6.12
C GLY A 116 -19.89 2.52 -5.52
N GLY A 117 -18.64 2.68 -5.96
CA GLY A 117 -17.67 3.69 -5.51
C GLY A 117 -16.23 3.27 -5.80
N ASP A 118 -15.28 4.23 -5.77
CA ASP A 118 -13.91 4.08 -6.31
C ASP A 118 -13.18 2.75 -6.01
N ILE A 119 -13.26 2.25 -4.78
CA ILE A 119 -12.58 1.00 -4.39
C ILE A 119 -13.28 -0.26 -4.92
N GLY A 120 -14.59 -0.20 -5.12
CA GLY A 120 -15.36 -1.28 -5.75
C GLY A 120 -14.88 -1.57 -7.17
N THR A 121 -14.40 -0.55 -7.91
CA THR A 121 -13.84 -0.71 -9.26
C THR A 121 -12.62 -1.64 -9.25
N LEU A 122 -11.70 -1.45 -8.29
CA LEU A 122 -10.52 -2.30 -8.12
C LEU A 122 -10.93 -3.73 -7.78
N TYR A 123 -11.89 -3.92 -6.86
CA TYR A 123 -12.35 -5.25 -6.49
C TYR A 123 -13.04 -6.00 -7.63
N GLY A 124 -13.86 -5.30 -8.41
CA GLY A 124 -14.46 -5.84 -9.63
C GLY A 124 -13.39 -6.23 -10.66
N ALA A 125 -12.35 -5.41 -10.82
CA ALA A 125 -11.25 -5.68 -11.74
C ALA A 125 -10.50 -6.94 -11.35
N TYR A 126 -10.12 -7.06 -10.07
CA TYR A 126 -9.44 -8.25 -9.58
C TYR A 126 -10.33 -9.50 -9.64
N ARG A 127 -11.64 -9.39 -9.39
CA ARG A 127 -12.58 -10.50 -9.63
C ARG A 127 -12.67 -10.89 -11.10
N PHE A 128 -12.71 -9.93 -12.02
CA PHE A 128 -12.66 -10.21 -13.46
C PHE A 128 -11.35 -10.92 -13.84
N ILE A 129 -10.22 -10.49 -13.28
CA ILE A 129 -8.91 -11.10 -13.51
C ILE A 129 -8.86 -12.54 -12.95
N GLU A 130 -9.54 -12.83 -11.84
CA GLU A 130 -9.69 -14.21 -11.33
C GLU A 130 -10.41 -15.14 -12.32
N HIS A 131 -11.36 -14.62 -13.12
CA HIS A 131 -12.02 -15.36 -14.20
C HIS A 131 -11.09 -15.66 -15.39
N LEU A 132 -9.97 -14.94 -15.49
CA LEU A 132 -8.87 -15.28 -16.41
C LEU A 132 -7.89 -16.31 -15.81
N GLY A 133 -8.22 -16.91 -14.66
CA GLY A 133 -7.41 -17.95 -14.00
C GLY A 133 -6.27 -17.45 -13.11
N VAL A 134 -6.11 -16.14 -12.94
CA VAL A 134 -5.11 -15.56 -12.04
C VAL A 134 -5.57 -15.70 -10.58
N ARG A 135 -4.64 -15.86 -9.64
CA ARG A 135 -4.92 -15.82 -8.19
C ARG A 135 -3.99 -14.84 -7.50
N PHE A 136 -4.49 -14.21 -6.43
CA PHE A 136 -3.76 -13.19 -5.68
C PHE A 136 -3.46 -13.68 -4.28
N PHE A 137 -2.22 -13.50 -3.85
CA PHE A 137 -1.74 -13.86 -2.53
C PHE A 137 -0.89 -12.73 -1.93
N MET A 138 -0.66 -12.79 -0.63
CA MET A 138 0.15 -11.78 0.05
C MET A 138 1.59 -11.72 -0.47
N HIS A 139 2.13 -12.85 -0.91
CA HIS A 139 3.50 -12.97 -1.45
C HIS A 139 3.59 -12.68 -2.96
N GLY A 140 2.48 -12.43 -3.64
CA GLY A 140 2.48 -12.14 -5.08
C GLY A 140 1.28 -12.69 -5.83
N ASP A 141 1.35 -12.60 -7.15
CA ASP A 141 0.30 -13.05 -8.05
C ASP A 141 0.68 -14.40 -8.65
N ALA A 142 -0.24 -15.37 -8.64
CA ALA A 142 -0.09 -16.64 -9.34
C ALA A 142 -0.78 -16.55 -10.71
N ILE A 143 0.03 -16.51 -11.77
CA ILE A 143 -0.42 -16.38 -13.15
C ILE A 143 -0.11 -17.70 -13.87
N PRO A 144 -1.10 -18.37 -14.48
CA PRO A 144 -0.84 -19.59 -15.23
C PRO A 144 0.08 -19.36 -16.44
N ASP A 145 1.14 -20.18 -16.56
CA ASP A 145 2.13 -20.10 -17.65
C ASP A 145 1.51 -20.30 -19.03
N LYS A 146 0.54 -21.22 -19.12
CA LYS A 146 -0.17 -21.48 -20.39
C LYS A 146 -1.10 -20.32 -20.71
N GLN A 147 -0.82 -19.62 -21.79
CA GLN A 147 -1.72 -18.60 -22.34
C GLN A 147 -3.01 -19.23 -22.88
N ILE A 148 -4.10 -18.47 -22.83
CA ILE A 148 -5.40 -18.83 -23.41
C ILE A 148 -5.72 -17.92 -24.60
N THR A 149 -6.57 -18.41 -25.50
CA THR A 149 -7.19 -17.55 -26.50
C THR A 149 -8.02 -16.46 -25.81
N LEU A 150 -7.90 -15.21 -26.26
CA LEU A 150 -8.74 -14.12 -25.77
C LEU A 150 -10.20 -14.40 -26.13
N LYS A 151 -11.01 -14.64 -25.11
CA LYS A 151 -12.47 -14.71 -25.18
C LYS A 151 -13.01 -14.00 -23.95
N LEU A 152 -13.86 -13.00 -24.15
CA LEU A 152 -14.50 -12.32 -23.03
C LEU A 152 -15.41 -13.32 -22.28
N PRO A 153 -15.26 -13.47 -20.94
CA PRO A 153 -16.01 -14.45 -20.16
C PRO A 153 -17.52 -14.15 -20.17
N GLU A 154 -18.36 -15.14 -19.85
CA GLU A 154 -19.80 -14.96 -19.60
C GLU A 154 -19.98 -14.77 -18.10
N LEU A 155 -20.40 -13.59 -17.69
CA LEU A 155 -20.45 -13.17 -16.30
C LEU A 155 -21.84 -12.65 -15.94
N ASP A 156 -22.31 -13.07 -14.77
CA ASP A 156 -23.50 -12.53 -14.11
C ASP A 156 -23.29 -12.63 -12.60
N GLU A 157 -22.49 -11.71 -12.07
CA GLU A 157 -22.07 -11.72 -10.67
C GLU A 157 -22.26 -10.34 -10.02
N THR A 158 -22.71 -10.35 -8.77
CA THR A 158 -22.64 -9.16 -7.88
C THR A 158 -21.74 -9.50 -6.70
N GLY A 159 -20.70 -8.69 -6.49
CA GLY A 159 -19.75 -8.83 -5.40
C GLY A 159 -20.08 -7.92 -4.23
N LYS A 160 -20.15 -8.48 -3.02
CA LYS A 160 -20.33 -7.75 -1.76
C LYS A 160 -19.41 -8.31 -0.67
N PRO A 161 -18.68 -7.46 0.07
CA PRO A 161 -17.89 -7.94 1.21
C PRO A 161 -18.82 -8.33 2.37
N LEU A 162 -18.51 -9.45 3.03
CA LEU A 162 -19.19 -9.86 4.28
C LEU A 162 -18.82 -8.94 5.45
N PHE A 163 -17.53 -8.65 5.59
CA PHE A 163 -16.99 -7.75 6.61
C PHE A 163 -16.57 -6.42 6.00
N ALA A 164 -16.96 -5.32 6.62
CA ALA A 164 -16.60 -3.97 6.15
C ALA A 164 -15.09 -3.69 6.23
N LEU A 165 -14.41 -4.29 7.23
CA LEU A 165 -12.97 -4.19 7.47
C LEU A 165 -12.34 -5.59 7.41
N ARG A 166 -11.27 -5.75 6.62
CA ARG A 166 -10.62 -7.03 6.32
C ARG A 166 -9.14 -6.78 6.11
N GLY A 167 -8.26 -7.46 6.82
CA GLY A 167 -6.85 -7.14 6.69
C GLY A 167 -5.94 -7.92 7.61
N VAL A 168 -4.75 -7.36 7.78
CA VAL A 168 -3.64 -8.02 8.47
C VAL A 168 -3.07 -7.11 9.55
N ASN A 169 -2.48 -7.74 10.56
CA ASN A 169 -1.76 -7.06 11.63
C ASN A 169 -0.35 -7.67 11.68
N PRO A 170 0.59 -7.22 10.82
CA PRO A 170 1.96 -7.71 10.86
C PRO A 170 2.62 -7.38 12.21
N TRP A 171 3.35 -8.35 12.75
CA TRP A 171 4.14 -8.15 13.94
C TRP A 171 5.53 -7.60 13.58
N GLY A 172 6.10 -6.77 14.46
CA GLY A 172 7.43 -6.18 14.28
C GLY A 172 8.47 -6.78 15.22
N SER A 173 9.56 -6.04 15.41
CA SER A 173 10.64 -6.29 16.37
C SER A 173 11.51 -7.53 16.09
N HIS A 174 11.35 -8.15 14.91
CA HIS A 174 12.06 -9.35 14.46
C HIS A 174 12.67 -9.09 13.07
N PRO A 175 13.67 -9.88 12.62
CA PRO A 175 14.34 -9.66 11.33
C PRO A 175 13.45 -9.74 10.07
N PHE A 176 12.16 -10.00 10.22
CA PHE A 176 11.21 -10.22 9.13
C PHE A 176 9.88 -9.46 9.32
N GLY A 177 9.80 -8.56 10.30
CA GLY A 177 8.58 -7.81 10.63
C GLY A 177 8.37 -6.55 9.78
N PHE A 178 7.30 -5.81 10.06
CA PHE A 178 7.04 -4.53 9.38
C PHE A 178 8.17 -3.50 9.58
N ASP A 179 8.92 -3.65 10.66
CA ASP A 179 10.05 -2.81 11.04
C ASP A 179 11.26 -3.01 10.12
N ALA A 180 11.23 -4.03 9.26
CA ALA A 180 12.17 -4.22 8.16
C ALA A 180 11.76 -3.50 6.86
N TRP A 181 10.50 -3.02 6.77
CA TRP A 181 9.95 -2.54 5.52
C TRP A 181 10.34 -1.10 5.22
N ASN A 182 10.76 -0.85 3.99
CA ASN A 182 10.81 0.49 3.42
C ASN A 182 9.50 0.86 2.71
N ALA A 183 9.41 2.10 2.21
CA ALA A 183 8.20 2.61 1.56
C ALA A 183 7.70 1.72 0.41
N ASP A 184 8.60 1.18 -0.41
CA ASP A 184 8.22 0.33 -1.55
C ASP A 184 7.71 -1.04 -1.11
N GLN A 185 8.30 -1.63 -0.07
CA GLN A 185 7.81 -2.87 0.53
C GLN A 185 6.41 -2.67 1.14
N TYR A 186 6.15 -1.56 1.84
CA TYR A 186 4.80 -1.22 2.28
C TYR A 186 3.82 -1.11 1.09
N LYS A 187 4.19 -0.40 0.02
CA LYS A 187 3.34 -0.30 -1.19
C LYS A 187 3.06 -1.66 -1.81
N ALA A 188 4.05 -2.55 -1.87
CA ALA A 188 3.86 -3.90 -2.37
C ALA A 188 2.82 -4.67 -1.53
N HIS A 189 2.91 -4.59 -0.20
CA HIS A 189 1.92 -5.18 0.69
C HIS A 189 0.52 -4.57 0.50
N PHE A 190 0.41 -3.24 0.43
CA PHE A 190 -0.89 -2.57 0.18
C PHE A 190 -1.51 -2.95 -1.16
N ALA A 191 -0.69 -3.07 -2.21
CA ALA A 191 -1.15 -3.52 -3.53
C ALA A 191 -1.69 -4.96 -3.47
N GLN A 192 -0.99 -5.88 -2.79
CA GLN A 192 -1.45 -7.25 -2.63
C GLN A 192 -2.71 -7.35 -1.78
N LEU A 193 -2.84 -6.54 -0.71
CA LEU A 193 -4.07 -6.47 0.08
C LEU A 193 -5.26 -6.05 -0.79
N ALA A 194 -5.11 -4.99 -1.59
CA ALA A 194 -6.16 -4.54 -2.51
C ALA A 194 -6.55 -5.62 -3.54
N LYS A 195 -5.57 -6.34 -4.11
CA LYS A 195 -5.80 -7.48 -5.03
C LYS A 195 -6.58 -8.62 -4.38
N MET A 196 -6.26 -8.93 -3.12
CA MET A 196 -7.00 -9.90 -2.31
C MET A 196 -8.34 -9.35 -1.77
N ARG A 197 -8.71 -8.12 -2.15
CA ARG A 197 -9.90 -7.41 -1.68
C ARG A 197 -9.92 -7.18 -0.16
N MET A 198 -8.75 -7.14 0.47
CA MET A 198 -8.53 -6.65 1.83
C MET A 198 -8.36 -5.13 1.81
N ASN A 199 -8.69 -4.47 2.93
CA ASN A 199 -8.72 -3.02 3.06
C ASN A 199 -8.17 -2.49 4.39
N PHE A 200 -7.35 -3.28 5.09
CA PHE A 200 -6.80 -2.87 6.38
C PHE A 200 -5.39 -3.41 6.62
N LEU A 201 -4.53 -2.58 7.21
CA LEU A 201 -3.26 -2.98 7.80
C LEU A 201 -3.03 -2.19 9.10
N GLY A 202 -2.88 -2.89 10.22
CA GLY A 202 -2.55 -2.30 11.51
C GLY A 202 -1.15 -2.69 11.95
N ILE A 203 -0.44 -1.76 12.59
CA ILE A 203 0.93 -1.93 13.05
C ILE A 203 0.95 -1.78 14.56
N HIS A 204 1.39 -2.84 15.24
CA HIS A 204 1.71 -2.80 16.66
C HIS A 204 3.09 -2.17 16.85
N CYS A 205 3.29 -1.30 17.85
CA CYS A 205 4.61 -0.72 18.11
C CYS A 205 5.06 -0.88 19.56
N TYR A 206 6.36 -0.97 19.78
CA TYR A 206 6.93 -1.08 21.11
C TYR A 206 7.45 0.25 21.67
N HIS A 207 7.30 0.42 22.99
CA HIS A 207 7.83 1.55 23.75
C HIS A 207 9.08 1.14 24.53
N GLU A 208 9.45 1.90 25.57
CA GLU A 208 10.60 1.56 26.40
C GLU A 208 10.55 0.12 26.93
N PRO A 209 11.71 -0.58 27.01
CA PRO A 209 13.09 -0.09 26.78
C PRO A 209 13.55 -0.14 25.31
N LYS A 210 12.69 -0.52 24.36
CA LYS A 210 13.00 -0.65 22.92
C LYS A 210 12.10 0.28 22.09
N ALA A 211 12.11 1.58 22.41
CA ALA A 211 11.21 2.54 21.78
C ALA A 211 11.35 2.52 20.25
N GLU A 212 10.28 2.15 19.56
CA GLU A 212 10.22 2.12 18.10
C GLU A 212 9.84 3.50 17.55
N PRO A 213 10.34 3.89 16.37
CA PRO A 213 10.05 5.20 15.78
C PRO A 213 8.64 5.32 15.18
N THR A 214 7.80 4.28 15.27
CA THR A 214 6.43 4.24 14.72
C THR A 214 5.57 5.37 15.26
N VAL A 215 5.65 5.65 16.57
CA VAL A 215 4.90 6.71 17.23
C VAL A 215 5.85 7.58 18.03
N TRP A 216 5.87 8.87 17.71
CA TRP A 216 6.69 9.88 18.39
C TRP A 216 5.94 10.46 19.59
N MET A 217 6.66 10.76 20.68
CA MET A 217 6.11 11.41 21.87
C MET A 217 6.92 12.68 22.21
N GLY A 218 6.23 13.76 22.55
CA GLY A 218 6.84 15.04 22.92
C GLY A 218 5.80 16.10 23.17
N LEU A 219 6.18 17.38 23.09
CA LEU A 219 5.32 18.55 23.29
C LEU A 219 5.11 19.30 21.97
N ASP A 220 4.10 20.17 21.90
CA ASP A 220 3.71 20.90 20.68
C ASP A 220 4.86 21.74 20.07
N GLY A 221 5.77 22.26 20.91
CA GLY A 221 6.95 23.02 20.47
C GLY A 221 8.10 22.17 19.90
N ASP A 222 8.00 20.85 19.97
CA ASP A 222 9.09 19.94 19.59
C ASP A 222 9.06 19.54 18.11
N PHE A 223 8.12 20.03 17.31
CA PHE A 223 8.08 19.80 15.86
C PHE A 223 7.73 21.08 15.08
N ASP A 224 8.03 21.11 13.79
CA ASP A 224 7.71 22.23 12.90
C ASP A 224 6.31 22.12 12.26
N GLU A 225 5.93 23.10 11.44
CA GLU A 225 4.62 23.10 10.79
C GLU A 225 4.33 21.88 9.90
N LYS A 226 5.39 21.21 9.40
CA LYS A 226 5.34 19.99 8.58
C LYS A 226 5.40 18.70 9.42
N GLY A 227 5.50 18.82 10.75
CA GLY A 227 5.62 17.70 11.67
C GLY A 227 7.04 17.14 11.80
N ARG A 228 8.07 17.84 11.31
CA ARG A 228 9.46 17.43 11.51
C ARG A 228 9.88 17.72 12.95
N VAL A 229 10.37 16.70 13.62
CA VAL A 229 10.80 16.74 15.02
C VAL A 229 12.12 17.49 15.15
N LYS A 230 12.21 18.29 16.21
CA LYS A 230 13.38 19.05 16.68
C LYS A 230 13.88 18.55 18.04
N SER A 231 13.05 17.83 18.79
CA SER A 231 13.43 17.19 20.06
C SER A 231 12.78 15.82 20.18
N SER A 232 13.58 14.81 20.48
CA SER A 232 13.15 13.41 20.61
C SER A 232 14.06 12.63 21.56
N TYR A 233 14.04 11.32 21.45
CA TYR A 233 14.78 10.36 22.25
C TYR A 233 15.29 9.23 21.34
N PRO A 234 16.30 8.46 21.77
CA PRO A 234 16.76 7.32 20.99
C PRO A 234 15.61 6.34 20.71
N SER A 235 15.38 6.08 19.43
CA SER A 235 14.41 5.09 18.95
C SER A 235 15.05 4.26 17.84
N ARG A 236 14.59 3.03 17.68
CA ARG A 236 15.10 2.13 16.65
C ARG A 236 14.14 1.01 16.29
N TYR A 237 14.22 0.59 15.04
CA TYR A 237 13.71 -0.71 14.61
C TYR A 237 14.78 -1.81 14.75
N TYR A 238 14.38 -3.06 14.57
CA TYR A 238 15.34 -4.17 14.53
C TYR A 238 16.37 -3.95 13.41
N ASN A 239 17.62 -4.29 13.69
CA ASN A 239 18.73 -4.28 12.74
C ASN A 239 19.79 -5.30 13.18
N THR A 240 20.60 -5.80 12.25
CA THR A 240 21.57 -6.88 12.52
C THR A 240 22.79 -6.41 13.31
N ALA A 241 23.01 -5.10 13.48
CA ALA A 241 24.06 -4.58 14.36
C ALA A 241 23.72 -4.75 15.85
N LEU A 242 22.45 -5.04 16.18
CA LEU A 242 22.02 -5.32 17.55
C LEU A 242 22.65 -6.60 18.10
N ARG A 243 22.97 -6.59 19.39
CA ARG A 243 23.52 -7.75 20.12
C ARG A 243 22.69 -8.00 21.38
N GLY A 244 22.09 -9.18 21.51
CA GLY A 244 21.41 -9.63 22.72
C GLY A 244 19.91 -9.34 22.95
N PRO A 245 19.16 -8.51 22.19
CA PRO A 245 17.76 -8.22 22.55
C PRO A 245 16.75 -9.34 22.24
N TRP A 246 17.13 -10.37 21.49
CA TRP A 246 16.26 -11.48 21.04
C TRP A 246 16.96 -12.85 21.11
N GLY A 247 17.80 -13.03 22.14
CA GLY A 247 18.59 -14.26 22.32
C GLY A 247 19.89 -14.28 21.50
N PRO A 248 20.51 -15.46 21.30
CA PRO A 248 21.84 -15.61 20.70
C PRO A 248 21.83 -15.49 19.17
N MET A 249 20.90 -14.72 18.58
CA MET A 249 20.96 -14.40 17.16
C MET A 249 22.18 -13.51 16.89
N LEU A 250 23.26 -14.14 16.47
CA LEU A 250 24.49 -13.50 16.02
C LEU A 250 24.53 -13.60 14.49
N PRO A 251 24.15 -12.52 13.78
CA PRO A 251 24.24 -12.52 12.33
C PRO A 251 25.71 -12.73 11.92
N ASN A 252 25.92 -13.61 10.94
CA ASN A 252 27.25 -13.81 10.35
C ASN A 252 27.66 -12.57 9.56
N LYS A 253 28.97 -12.31 9.50
CA LYS A 253 29.54 -11.26 8.66
C LYS A 253 29.36 -11.63 7.19
N THR A 254 28.54 -10.87 6.46
CA THR A 254 28.32 -11.07 5.02
C THR A 254 29.60 -10.84 4.22
N GLY A 255 30.48 -9.96 4.69
CA GLY A 255 31.84 -9.76 4.17
C GLY A 255 32.74 -10.99 4.29
N GLY A 256 32.39 -11.95 5.15
CA GLY A 256 33.07 -13.23 5.29
C GLY A 256 32.56 -14.32 4.35
N TYR A 257 31.55 -14.05 3.52
CA TYR A 257 30.99 -15.05 2.61
C TYR A 257 31.96 -15.38 1.47
N LEU A 258 32.23 -16.68 1.30
CA LEU A 258 33.19 -17.20 0.33
C LEU A 258 32.64 -17.17 -1.11
N HIS A 259 33.52 -17.43 -2.08
CA HIS A 259 33.18 -17.59 -3.51
C HIS A 259 32.46 -16.37 -4.12
N GLY A 260 32.83 -15.15 -3.68
CA GLY A 260 32.25 -13.91 -4.18
C GLY A 260 30.90 -13.55 -3.54
N GLY A 261 30.39 -14.36 -2.60
CA GLY A 261 29.15 -14.05 -1.88
C GLY A 261 29.20 -12.73 -1.12
N SER A 262 30.38 -12.32 -0.64
CA SER A 262 30.58 -11.02 0.02
C SER A 262 30.31 -9.82 -0.89
N LEU A 263 30.40 -9.98 -2.22
CA LEU A 263 30.18 -8.89 -3.18
C LEU A 263 28.70 -8.54 -3.38
N LEU A 264 27.78 -9.35 -2.84
CA LEU A 264 26.34 -9.12 -2.91
C LEU A 264 25.84 -8.16 -1.83
N PHE A 265 26.67 -7.81 -0.86
CA PHE A 265 26.30 -7.02 0.30
C PHE A 265 27.21 -5.80 0.42
N GLU A 266 26.62 -4.63 0.62
CA GLU A 266 27.37 -3.38 0.79
C GLU A 266 28.08 -3.32 2.16
N SER A 267 27.49 -3.95 3.18
CA SER A 267 28.00 -3.99 4.56
C SER A 267 27.64 -5.29 5.28
N ASP A 268 28.37 -5.56 6.37
CA ASP A 268 28.07 -6.67 7.31
C ASP A 268 26.75 -6.46 8.04
N ASP A 269 26.46 -5.21 8.41
CA ASP A 269 25.26 -4.84 9.13
C ASP A 269 24.16 -4.40 8.15
N TRP A 270 22.92 -4.74 8.49
CA TRP A 270 21.71 -4.38 7.78
C TRP A 270 20.72 -3.77 8.76
N GLY A 271 20.01 -2.74 8.32
CA GLY A 271 18.88 -2.16 9.03
C GLY A 271 17.93 -1.49 8.05
N PRO A 272 16.72 -1.13 8.50
CA PRO A 272 15.73 -0.47 7.66
C PRO A 272 16.19 0.95 7.29
N ASP A 273 15.77 1.43 6.11
CA ASP A 273 16.21 2.71 5.52
C ASP A 273 16.04 3.92 6.46
N VAL A 274 15.00 3.88 7.32
CA VAL A 274 14.73 4.92 8.33
C VAL A 274 15.84 5.07 9.37
N MET A 275 16.63 4.02 9.59
CA MET A 275 17.78 4.06 10.50
C MET A 275 19.03 4.66 9.85
N GLY A 276 19.17 4.57 8.52
CA GLY A 276 20.35 5.04 7.79
C GLY A 276 21.67 4.60 8.44
N ASP A 277 22.57 5.56 8.64
CA ASP A 277 23.89 5.33 9.27
C ASP A 277 23.84 5.25 10.80
N TYR A 278 22.66 5.29 11.42
CA TYR A 278 22.47 5.32 12.87
C TYR A 278 22.34 3.92 13.49
N LEU A 279 22.96 2.92 12.88
CA LEU A 279 23.01 1.57 13.43
C LEU A 279 24.06 1.47 14.54
N PRO A 280 23.80 0.73 15.63
CA PRO A 280 22.56 0.02 15.94
C PRO A 280 21.45 0.91 16.51
N THR A 281 21.77 2.12 16.97
CA THR A 281 20.85 3.08 17.61
C THR A 281 21.41 4.50 17.43
N PRO A 282 20.57 5.53 17.17
CA PRO A 282 21.04 6.91 17.14
C PRO A 282 21.58 7.36 18.52
N THR A 283 22.70 8.07 18.51
CA THR A 283 23.41 8.51 19.73
C THR A 283 23.44 10.02 19.93
N THR A 284 23.14 10.80 18.90
CA THR A 284 23.06 12.27 18.98
C THR A 284 21.60 12.75 18.92
N PRO A 285 21.28 13.93 19.48
CA PRO A 285 19.95 14.51 19.37
C PRO A 285 19.46 14.65 17.92
N GLU A 286 20.34 15.07 17.01
CA GLU A 286 20.04 15.24 15.59
C GLU A 286 19.70 13.90 14.93
N ALA A 287 20.47 12.85 15.23
CA ALA A 287 20.21 11.50 14.73
C ALA A 287 18.88 10.95 15.25
N CYS A 288 18.56 11.16 16.53
CA CYS A 288 17.27 10.75 17.10
C CYS A 288 16.10 11.42 16.36
N ASN A 289 16.21 12.73 16.11
CA ASN A 289 15.19 13.48 15.38
C ASN A 289 15.07 12.99 13.93
N ASP A 290 16.19 12.71 13.27
CA ASP A 290 16.22 12.28 11.88
C ASP A 290 15.52 10.94 11.68
N VAL A 291 15.71 9.96 12.58
CA VAL A 291 15.00 8.66 12.53
C VAL A 291 13.48 8.87 12.55
N PHE A 292 12.95 9.67 13.47
CA PHE A 292 11.50 9.96 13.52
C PHE A 292 11.00 10.69 12.27
N ASN A 293 11.83 11.56 11.68
CA ASN A 293 11.48 12.30 10.48
C ASN A 293 11.43 11.39 9.25
N ARG A 294 12.43 10.51 9.08
CA ARG A 294 12.47 9.49 8.02
C ARG A 294 11.29 8.52 8.14
N THR A 295 10.95 8.06 9.34
CA THR A 295 9.76 7.21 9.55
C THR A 295 8.47 7.93 9.19
N GLY A 296 8.35 9.21 9.54
CA GLY A 296 7.20 10.03 9.15
C GLY A 296 7.07 10.23 7.63
N GLU A 297 8.19 10.40 6.93
CA GLU A 297 8.24 10.49 5.46
C GLU A 297 7.89 9.16 4.78
N GLN A 298 8.46 8.06 5.28
CA GLN A 298 8.13 6.71 4.81
C GLN A 298 6.64 6.43 4.95
N PHE A 299 6.04 6.72 6.10
CA PHE A 299 4.60 6.55 6.29
C PHE A 299 3.78 7.52 5.45
N ARG A 300 4.25 8.76 5.22
CA ARG A 300 3.58 9.71 4.32
C ARG A 300 3.42 9.10 2.94
N GLU A 301 4.51 8.60 2.38
CA GLU A 301 4.54 7.99 1.06
C GLU A 301 3.71 6.70 1.00
N ALA A 302 4.00 5.76 1.90
CA ALA A 302 3.37 4.45 1.95
C ALA A 302 1.86 4.54 2.23
N PHE A 303 1.44 5.32 3.23
CA PHE A 303 0.03 5.39 3.63
C PHE A 303 -0.79 6.26 2.67
N SER A 304 -0.17 7.21 1.95
CA SER A 304 -0.83 7.90 0.83
C SER A 304 -1.17 6.92 -0.29
N PHE A 305 -0.24 6.00 -0.61
CA PHE A 305 -0.52 4.91 -1.54
C PHE A 305 -1.58 3.95 -0.99
N ALA A 306 -1.55 3.60 0.30
CA ALA A 306 -2.59 2.77 0.92
C ALA A 306 -3.99 3.34 0.70
N ARG A 307 -4.18 4.65 0.94
CA ARG A 307 -5.45 5.34 0.67
C ARG A 307 -5.87 5.26 -0.80
N LEU A 308 -4.91 5.40 -1.73
CA LEU A 308 -5.19 5.30 -3.16
C LEU A 308 -5.80 3.94 -3.54
N VAL A 309 -5.25 2.86 -2.98
CA VAL A 309 -5.69 1.48 -3.25
C VAL A 309 -6.77 0.97 -2.28
N GLY A 310 -7.30 1.84 -1.41
CA GLY A 310 -8.40 1.53 -0.52
C GLY A 310 -8.03 0.73 0.73
N VAL A 311 -6.76 0.74 1.13
CA VAL A 311 -6.30 0.11 2.37
C VAL A 311 -6.19 1.16 3.47
N LYS A 312 -6.92 0.91 4.56
CA LYS A 312 -6.90 1.72 5.77
C LYS A 312 -5.70 1.35 6.63
N THR A 313 -5.06 2.36 7.22
CA THR A 313 -3.85 2.17 8.03
C THR A 313 -4.11 2.46 9.50
N CYS A 314 -3.45 1.69 10.36
CA CYS A 314 -3.50 1.89 11.80
C CYS A 314 -2.11 1.77 12.42
N ILE A 315 -1.81 2.69 13.32
CA ILE A 315 -0.72 2.62 14.30
C ILE A 315 -1.35 2.86 15.67
N GLY A 316 -0.62 2.68 16.75
CA GLY A 316 -1.17 2.95 18.06
C GLY A 316 -0.13 2.87 19.15
N THR A 317 -0.56 2.91 20.39
CA THR A 317 0.32 2.76 21.56
C THR A 317 -0.38 1.98 22.65
N GLU A 318 0.42 1.47 23.58
CA GLU A 318 -0.09 0.99 24.84
C GLU A 318 -0.77 2.14 25.63
N ALA A 319 -1.82 1.81 26.36
CA ALA A 319 -2.51 2.70 27.29
C ALA A 319 -2.38 2.13 28.73
N PRO A 320 -2.08 2.98 29.73
CA PRO A 320 -1.65 4.37 29.59
C PRO A 320 -0.30 4.49 28.88
N ILE A 321 0.00 5.66 28.30
CA ILE A 321 1.21 5.84 27.50
C ILE A 321 2.48 5.69 28.35
N THR A 322 3.36 4.77 27.92
CA THR A 322 4.67 4.61 28.55
C THR A 322 5.67 5.59 27.94
N MET A 323 5.79 6.78 28.54
CA MET A 323 6.73 7.81 28.09
C MET A 323 8.19 7.36 28.27
N PRO A 324 9.06 7.57 27.25
CA PRO A 324 10.48 7.29 27.38
C PRO A 324 11.17 8.11 28.46
N LYS A 325 12.19 7.54 29.11
CA LYS A 325 12.99 8.15 30.18
C LYS A 325 13.52 9.52 29.80
N ALA A 326 14.07 9.66 28.60
CA ALA A 326 14.58 10.94 28.11
C ALA A 326 13.48 12.03 28.04
N LEU A 327 12.25 11.66 27.66
CA LEU A 327 11.11 12.58 27.69
C LEU A 327 10.70 12.91 29.14
N LYS A 328 10.59 11.90 30.01
CA LYS A 328 10.26 12.09 31.44
C LYS A 328 11.27 13.02 32.14
N ASP A 329 12.56 12.83 31.89
CA ASP A 329 13.62 13.64 32.49
C ASP A 329 13.56 15.09 31.98
N ARG A 330 13.29 15.28 30.68
CA ARG A 330 13.12 16.62 30.09
C ARG A 330 11.90 17.35 30.64
N LEU A 331 10.77 16.65 30.80
CA LEU A 331 9.56 17.20 31.41
C LEU A 331 9.84 17.67 32.86
N LYS A 332 10.50 16.82 33.65
CA LYS A 332 10.92 17.17 35.02
C LYS A 332 11.85 18.38 35.06
N ALA A 333 12.81 18.45 34.14
CA ALA A 333 13.70 19.61 34.02
C ALA A 333 12.97 20.91 33.66
N GLN A 334 11.79 20.81 33.03
CA GLN A 334 10.89 21.92 32.73
C GLN A 334 9.85 22.18 33.85
N GLY A 335 9.96 21.48 34.99
CA GLY A 335 9.03 21.63 36.11
C GLY A 335 7.68 20.94 35.90
N LYS A 336 7.55 20.05 34.91
CA LYS A 336 6.35 19.26 34.65
C LYS A 336 6.44 17.87 35.29
N ASP A 337 5.37 17.43 35.92
CA ASP A 337 5.26 16.05 36.42
C ASP A 337 4.77 15.12 35.30
N PRO A 338 5.56 14.15 34.83
CA PRO A 338 5.15 13.22 33.76
C PRO A 338 4.02 12.27 34.16
N THR A 339 3.60 12.26 35.43
CA THR A 339 2.46 11.48 35.93
C THR A 339 1.19 12.31 36.11
N ASP A 340 1.28 13.65 35.98
CA ASP A 340 0.12 14.53 36.02
C ASP A 340 -0.74 14.31 34.76
N PRO A 341 -2.04 13.98 34.89
CA PRO A 341 -2.94 13.79 33.76
C PRO A 341 -2.93 14.95 32.76
N ALA A 342 -2.76 16.20 33.22
CA ALA A 342 -2.68 17.35 32.32
C ALA A 342 -1.43 17.30 31.43
N VAL A 343 -0.29 16.87 31.97
CA VAL A 343 0.97 16.70 31.23
C VAL A 343 0.88 15.50 30.28
N VAL A 344 0.25 14.40 30.72
CA VAL A 344 0.00 13.23 29.86
C VAL A 344 -0.89 13.62 28.68
N GLN A 345 -1.95 14.39 28.92
CA GLN A 345 -2.82 14.91 27.88
C GLN A 345 -2.06 15.79 26.87
N GLU A 346 -1.20 16.71 27.34
CA GLU A 346 -0.36 17.51 26.45
C GLU A 346 0.50 16.67 25.51
N VAL A 347 1.06 15.56 26.01
CA VAL A 347 1.88 14.63 25.20
C VAL A 347 1.02 13.92 24.16
N TYR A 348 -0.17 13.45 24.52
CA TYR A 348 -1.12 12.87 23.55
C TYR A 348 -1.51 13.87 22.47
N GLU A 349 -1.86 15.10 22.85
CA GLU A 349 -2.24 16.14 21.90
C GLU A 349 -1.12 16.45 20.92
N ALA A 350 0.11 16.64 21.40
CA ALA A 350 1.27 16.89 20.56
C ALA A 350 1.57 15.73 19.60
N MET A 351 1.48 14.49 20.11
CA MET A 351 1.63 13.27 19.31
C MET A 351 0.60 13.20 18.18
N PHE A 352 -0.69 13.40 18.47
CA PHE A 352 -1.75 13.38 17.45
C PHE A 352 -1.61 14.52 16.45
N ARG A 353 -1.27 15.74 16.91
CA ARG A 353 -1.00 16.88 16.02
C ARG A 353 0.15 16.59 15.07
N ARG A 354 1.22 15.94 15.55
CA ARG A 354 2.33 15.53 14.69
C ARG A 354 1.90 14.45 13.69
N ILE A 355 1.19 13.41 14.12
CA ILE A 355 0.69 12.36 13.23
C ILE A 355 -0.10 12.99 12.08
N ALA A 356 -1.06 13.87 12.40
CA ALA A 356 -1.89 14.56 11.41
C ALA A 356 -1.08 15.41 10.40
N LYS A 357 0.08 15.94 10.79
CA LYS A 357 0.98 16.70 9.90
C LYS A 357 1.91 15.83 9.06
N THR A 358 2.27 14.65 9.58
CA THR A 358 3.31 13.82 8.98
C THR A 358 2.77 12.84 7.95
N HIS A 359 1.69 12.12 8.24
CA HIS A 359 1.21 11.08 7.35
C HIS A 359 -0.30 10.84 7.48
N PRO A 360 -0.97 10.35 6.40
CA PRO A 360 -2.37 9.98 6.47
C PRO A 360 -2.57 8.73 7.32
N LEU A 361 -3.42 8.81 8.35
CA LEU A 361 -3.78 7.67 9.20
C LEU A 361 -5.30 7.53 9.28
N ASP A 362 -5.84 6.31 9.27
CA ASP A 362 -7.28 6.05 9.39
C ASP A 362 -7.70 5.75 10.83
N TYR A 363 -6.86 5.01 11.57
CA TYR A 363 -7.16 4.59 12.94
C TYR A 363 -5.95 4.76 13.84
N TYR A 364 -6.22 5.06 15.10
CA TYR A 364 -5.25 4.96 16.16
C TYR A 364 -5.69 3.89 17.17
N TRP A 365 -4.84 2.90 17.43
CA TRP A 365 -5.12 1.85 18.40
C TRP A 365 -4.60 2.24 19.78
N LEU A 366 -5.38 1.84 20.78
CA LEU A 366 -4.97 1.77 22.17
C LEU A 366 -5.07 0.31 22.58
N TRP A 367 -4.02 -0.23 23.18
CA TRP A 367 -4.03 -1.58 23.74
C TRP A 367 -3.51 -1.57 25.17
N THR A 368 -3.90 -2.58 25.93
CA THR A 368 -3.45 -2.77 27.30
C THR A 368 -2.03 -3.33 27.32
N ASP A 369 -1.35 -3.20 28.46
CA ASP A 369 -0.01 -3.74 28.65
C ASP A 369 0.11 -5.22 28.24
N GLU A 370 1.12 -5.53 27.42
CA GLU A 370 1.32 -6.87 26.85
C GLU A 370 1.48 -7.93 27.95
N GLY A 371 2.06 -7.54 29.09
CA GLY A 371 2.21 -8.36 30.27
C GLY A 371 0.90 -8.85 30.86
N TRP A 372 -0.23 -8.18 30.62
CA TRP A 372 -1.56 -8.65 31.05
C TRP A 372 -1.93 -9.99 30.43
N THR A 373 -1.40 -10.30 29.25
CA THR A 373 -1.57 -11.60 28.59
C THR A 373 -1.00 -12.75 29.42
N TRP A 374 0.07 -12.48 30.18
CA TRP A 374 0.87 -13.51 30.87
C TRP A 374 0.76 -13.46 32.39
N LYS A 375 0.36 -12.32 32.97
CA LYS A 375 0.46 -12.05 34.41
C LYS A 375 -0.84 -11.51 35.04
N ASP A 376 -1.95 -11.54 34.29
CA ASP A 376 -3.19 -10.84 34.63
C ASP A 376 -2.95 -9.33 34.89
N ASN A 377 -3.97 -8.61 35.36
CA ASN A 377 -3.90 -7.21 35.74
C ASN A 377 -4.34 -6.99 37.19
N THR A 378 -3.92 -5.86 37.76
CA THR A 378 -4.40 -5.38 39.06
C THR A 378 -5.50 -4.35 38.88
N ASP A 379 -6.36 -4.17 39.90
CA ASP A 379 -7.41 -3.14 39.89
C ASP A 379 -6.84 -1.73 39.64
N GLY A 380 -5.63 -1.44 40.16
CA GLY A 380 -4.95 -0.16 39.93
C GLY A 380 -4.51 0.02 38.48
N GLN A 381 -4.01 -1.04 37.84
CA GLN A 381 -3.65 -1.01 36.41
C GLN A 381 -4.90 -0.89 35.54
N LEU A 382 -5.97 -1.60 35.86
CA LEU A 382 -7.25 -1.47 35.15
C LEU A 382 -7.79 -0.04 35.24
N LYS A 383 -7.80 0.53 36.45
CA LYS A 383 -8.23 1.91 36.67
C LYS A 383 -7.40 2.91 35.88
N ALA A 384 -6.08 2.76 35.85
CA ALA A 384 -5.18 3.65 35.12
C ALA A 384 -5.33 3.58 33.58
N VAL A 385 -5.94 2.52 33.04
CA VAL A 385 -6.29 2.43 31.60
C VAL A 385 -7.64 3.08 31.31
N MET A 386 -8.56 3.05 32.29
CA MET A 386 -9.92 3.58 32.15
C MET A 386 -10.01 5.09 32.39
N ASP A 387 -9.17 5.61 33.29
CA ASP A 387 -9.01 7.03 33.60
C ASP A 387 -8.12 7.72 32.56
#